data_AF-A0A1L9RAT6-F1
#
_entry.id   AF-A0A1L9RAT6-F1
#
_cell.length_a   1.000
_cell.length_b   1.000
_cell.length_c   1.000
_cell.angle_alpha   90.00
_cell.angle_beta   90.00
_cell.angle_gamma   90.00
#
_symmetry.space_group_name_H-M   'P 1'
#
loop_
_entity.id
_entity.type
_entity.pdbx_description
1 polymer ?
#
loop_
_entity_poly.entity_id
_entity_poly.type
_entity_poly.pdbx_seq_one_letter_code
_entity_poly.pdbx_strand_id
1 'polypeptide(L)'
;MSKPTNTTTPSHILVLILTLSITLSLLLLVLVLTPSSIVSINYSPICPQSSSIPQTHDHSPQNDHAHNNEIIHRPFNEDPDLERITPDATHPNLDWETLLIPPTGGTILAKTTANTIPDAETVVDGEVYGISMYNQLHCLLVIRGLVFPETSQKKVNSTSESRLHGGGHEHGDRAHWAHCFDYIAQAIICAADDAIEQPIIENGVKTHNIDGIGAVHQCRDARVLWEASSTTWENPLDMSSWKGEGVRSFLGDKFRGKVDPHDMSPLYSLGVEDP
;
A
#
# COMPACT_ATOMS: atom_id res chain seq x y z
N MET A 1 -24.84 -4.99 -67.33
CA MET A 1 -23.49 -5.35 -66.83
C MET A 1 -23.64 -6.00 -65.48
N SER A 2 -23.52 -7.34 -65.43
CA SER A 2 -23.71 -8.13 -64.21
C SER A 2 -22.50 -7.98 -63.28
N LYS A 3 -22.77 -7.66 -62.01
CA LYS A 3 -21.79 -7.59 -60.93
C LYS A 3 -21.49 -9.03 -60.45
N PRO A 4 -20.23 -9.45 -60.27
CA PRO A 4 -19.94 -10.81 -59.84
C PRO A 4 -20.37 -11.00 -58.38
N THR A 5 -21.22 -11.98 -58.14
CA THR A 5 -21.60 -12.46 -56.82
C THR A 5 -20.48 -13.32 -56.28
N ASN A 6 -19.71 -12.79 -55.31
CA ASN A 6 -18.75 -13.57 -54.53
C ASN A 6 -19.50 -14.61 -53.70
N THR A 7 -19.57 -15.83 -54.22
CA THR A 7 -20.07 -17.00 -53.50
C THR A 7 -18.93 -17.55 -52.66
N THR A 8 -18.76 -17.00 -51.46
CA THR A 8 -17.91 -17.63 -50.44
C THR A 8 -18.60 -18.92 -50.02
N THR A 9 -18.07 -20.06 -50.46
CA THR A 9 -18.69 -21.36 -50.20
C THR A 9 -18.69 -21.65 -48.69
N PRO A 10 -19.73 -22.31 -48.13
CA PRO A 10 -19.85 -22.60 -46.70
C PRO A 10 -18.67 -23.40 -46.12
N SER A 11 -17.91 -24.06 -46.98
CA SER A 11 -16.67 -24.77 -46.66
C SER A 11 -15.56 -23.84 -46.13
N HIS A 12 -15.37 -22.66 -46.73
CA HIS A 12 -14.30 -21.75 -46.31
C HIS A 12 -14.58 -21.10 -44.96
N ILE A 13 -15.84 -20.80 -44.66
CA ILE A 13 -16.25 -20.23 -43.37
C ILE A 13 -16.03 -21.25 -42.25
N LEU A 14 -16.40 -22.51 -42.49
CA LEU A 14 -16.19 -23.59 -41.52
C LEU A 14 -14.69 -23.82 -41.27
N VAL A 15 -13.86 -23.82 -42.32
CA VAL A 15 -12.39 -23.92 -42.18
C VAL A 15 -11.84 -22.76 -41.36
N LEU A 16 -12.30 -21.53 -41.60
CA LEU A 16 -11.83 -20.34 -40.89
C LEU A 16 -12.22 -20.33 -39.40
N ILE A 17 -13.43 -20.81 -39.08
CA ILE A 17 -13.87 -20.96 -37.68
C ILE A 17 -13.06 -22.03 -36.97
N LEU A 18 -12.80 -23.17 -37.63
CA LEU A 18 -12.00 -24.25 -37.04
C LEU A 18 -10.55 -23.82 -36.82
N THR A 19 -9.94 -23.09 -37.76
CA THR A 19 -8.58 -22.60 -37.59
C THR A 19 -8.49 -21.58 -36.45
N LEU A 20 -9.44 -20.64 -36.35
CA LEU A 20 -9.47 -19.65 -35.27
C LEU A 20 -9.68 -20.29 -33.89
N SER A 21 -10.54 -21.32 -33.82
CA SER A 21 -10.80 -22.06 -32.58
C SER A 21 -9.56 -22.83 -32.12
N ILE A 22 -8.87 -23.48 -33.05
CA ILE A 22 -7.63 -24.22 -32.77
C ILE A 22 -6.51 -23.27 -32.33
N THR A 23 -6.33 -22.12 -33.00
CA THR A 23 -5.29 -21.16 -32.63
C THR A 23 -5.55 -20.53 -31.26
N LEU A 24 -6.81 -20.18 -30.95
CA LEU A 24 -7.18 -19.64 -29.64
C LEU A 24 -6.96 -20.67 -28.53
N SER A 25 -7.33 -21.93 -28.78
CA SER A 25 -7.14 -23.02 -27.81
C SER A 25 -5.65 -23.29 -27.54
N LEU A 26 -4.80 -23.26 -28.58
CA LEU A 26 -3.35 -23.37 -28.44
C LEU A 26 -2.74 -22.20 -27.66
N LEU A 27 -3.19 -20.97 -27.90
CA LEU A 27 -2.73 -19.78 -27.18
C LEU A 27 -3.09 -19.87 -25.69
N LEU A 28 -4.32 -20.30 -25.37
CA LEU A 28 -4.77 -20.47 -24.00
C LEU A 28 -3.99 -21.59 -23.29
N LEU A 29 -3.71 -22.69 -23.98
CA LEU A 29 -2.91 -23.79 -23.45
C LEU A 29 -1.48 -23.35 -23.16
N VAL A 30 -0.86 -22.54 -24.04
CA VAL A 30 0.46 -21.95 -23.79
C VAL A 30 0.42 -21.06 -22.56
N LEU A 31 -0.57 -20.17 -22.42
CA LEU A 31 -0.72 -19.30 -21.24
C LEU A 31 -0.88 -20.07 -19.91
N VAL A 32 -1.61 -21.20 -19.94
CA VAL A 32 -1.85 -22.01 -18.74
C VAL A 32 -0.67 -22.92 -18.41
N LEU A 33 0.03 -23.44 -19.43
CA LEU A 33 1.17 -24.35 -19.24
C LEU A 33 2.51 -23.62 -19.14
N THR A 34 2.60 -22.34 -19.51
CA THR A 34 3.82 -21.55 -19.26
C THR A 34 3.91 -21.25 -17.77
N PRO A 35 4.94 -21.77 -17.07
CA PRO A 35 5.15 -21.42 -15.68
C PRO A 35 5.45 -19.92 -15.58
N SER A 36 4.87 -19.26 -14.58
CA SER A 36 5.01 -17.82 -14.28
C SER A 36 6.47 -17.35 -14.17
N SER A 37 7.41 -18.29 -14.06
CA SER A 37 8.85 -18.08 -14.02
C SER A 37 9.44 -17.47 -15.30
N ILE A 38 8.78 -17.57 -16.47
CA ILE A 38 9.31 -17.05 -17.74
C ILE A 38 8.94 -15.58 -18.00
N VAL A 39 7.98 -15.02 -17.25
CA VAL A 39 7.73 -13.56 -17.21
C VAL A 39 8.43 -12.97 -15.97
N SER A 40 9.72 -13.26 -15.85
CA SER A 40 10.60 -12.53 -14.92
C SER A 40 11.26 -11.41 -15.72
N ILE A 41 10.59 -10.26 -15.81
CA ILE A 41 11.28 -9.04 -16.20
C ILE A 41 12.26 -8.74 -15.07
N ASN A 42 13.55 -8.91 -15.34
CA ASN A 42 14.64 -8.57 -14.45
C ASN A 42 14.63 -7.06 -14.16
N TYR A 43 13.88 -6.65 -13.14
CA TYR A 43 14.18 -5.44 -12.41
C TYR A 43 15.13 -5.82 -11.28
N SER A 44 16.42 -5.66 -11.54
CA SER A 44 17.40 -5.58 -10.45
C SER A 44 17.24 -4.21 -9.78
N PRO A 45 16.93 -4.11 -8.48
CA PRO A 45 17.03 -2.84 -7.79
C PRO A 45 18.51 -2.56 -7.56
N ILE A 46 19.05 -1.61 -8.33
CA ILE A 46 20.36 -1.01 -8.05
C ILE A 46 20.18 -0.15 -6.81
N CYS A 47 20.54 -0.66 -5.63
CA CYS A 47 20.83 0.19 -4.48
C CYS A 47 22.18 0.88 -4.73
N PRO A 48 22.27 2.22 -4.72
CA PRO A 48 23.57 2.88 -4.66
C PRO A 48 24.17 2.65 -3.26
N GLN A 49 25.27 1.91 -3.21
CA GLN A 49 26.10 1.81 -2.01
C GLN A 49 26.62 3.20 -1.63
N SER A 50 26.25 3.70 -0.46
CA SER A 50 26.95 4.81 0.18
C SER A 50 28.36 4.34 0.53
N SER A 51 29.35 4.89 -0.14
CA SER A 51 30.76 4.66 0.15
C SER A 51 31.09 5.26 1.52
N SER A 52 31.56 4.42 2.44
CA SER A 52 32.11 4.81 3.73
C SER A 52 33.30 5.76 3.56
N ILE A 53 33.18 7.00 4.04
CA ILE A 53 34.31 7.92 4.25
C ILE A 53 34.89 7.66 5.66
N PRO A 54 36.22 7.58 5.85
CA PRO A 54 36.82 7.29 7.15
C PRO A 54 36.59 8.43 8.15
N GLN A 55 36.17 8.07 9.37
CA GLN A 55 36.06 8.99 10.50
C GLN A 55 37.45 9.44 10.95
N THR A 56 37.76 10.72 10.78
CA THR A 56 38.78 11.39 11.58
C THR A 56 38.08 12.13 12.71
N HIS A 57 38.44 11.77 13.93
CA HIS A 57 38.07 12.48 15.15
C HIS A 57 38.43 13.97 15.04
N ASP A 58 37.45 14.85 15.16
CA ASP A 58 37.69 16.22 15.60
C ASP A 58 36.54 16.71 16.49
N HIS A 59 36.92 17.30 17.61
CA HIS A 59 36.01 17.81 18.63
C HIS A 59 35.38 19.12 18.16
N SER A 60 34.05 19.17 18.03
CA SER A 60 33.30 20.41 17.87
C SER A 60 31.94 20.30 18.58
N PRO A 61 31.44 21.37 19.22
CA PRO A 61 30.45 21.27 20.28
C PRO A 61 29.07 20.91 19.72
N GLN A 62 28.41 19.97 20.42
CA GLN A 62 27.04 19.53 20.15
C GLN A 62 26.11 20.74 20.09
N ASN A 63 25.56 20.99 18.91
CA ASN A 63 24.38 21.82 18.77
C ASN A 63 23.19 20.93 19.15
N ASP A 64 22.71 21.09 20.39
CA ASP A 64 21.58 20.38 20.99
C ASP A 64 20.26 20.77 20.32
N HIS A 65 20.08 20.35 19.07
CA HIS A 65 18.77 20.23 18.43
C HIS A 65 18.47 18.76 18.18
N ALA A 66 18.61 17.95 19.23
CA ALA A 66 17.89 16.68 19.31
C ALA A 66 16.40 17.04 19.40
N HIS A 67 15.73 17.06 18.24
CA HIS A 67 14.28 17.08 18.20
C HIS A 67 13.81 15.89 19.04
N ASN A 68 13.07 16.16 20.11
CA ASN A 68 12.63 15.14 21.06
C ASN A 68 11.94 14.00 20.30
N ASN A 69 12.54 12.80 20.29
CA ASN A 69 11.85 11.55 19.96
C ASN A 69 10.87 11.20 21.08
N GLU A 70 9.90 12.08 21.34
CA GLU A 70 8.87 11.85 22.34
C GLU A 70 7.97 10.72 21.83
N ILE A 71 8.03 9.58 22.52
CA ILE A 71 7.20 8.43 22.20
C ILE A 71 5.76 8.77 22.63
N ILE A 72 4.90 9.03 21.65
CA ILE A 72 3.48 9.30 21.89
C ILE A 72 2.75 7.97 22.06
N HIS A 73 2.20 7.73 23.25
CA HIS A 73 1.35 6.59 23.51
C HIS A 73 -0.10 6.93 23.15
N ARG A 74 -0.69 6.17 22.23
CA ARG A 74 -2.10 6.31 21.84
C ARG A 74 -2.81 4.96 21.97
N PRO A 75 -3.75 4.79 22.91
CA PRO A 75 -4.62 3.62 22.91
C PRO A 75 -5.59 3.70 21.73
N PHE A 76 -5.88 2.55 21.11
CA PHE A 76 -6.91 2.48 20.08
C PHE A 76 -8.25 2.22 20.74
N ASN A 77 -9.23 3.04 20.42
CA ASN A 77 -10.61 2.89 20.84
C ASN A 77 -11.47 2.97 19.57
N GLU A 78 -12.59 2.27 19.55
CA GLU A 78 -13.57 2.36 18.46
C GLU A 78 -13.97 3.82 18.26
N ASP A 79 -13.82 4.31 17.03
CA ASP A 79 -14.22 5.67 16.65
C ASP A 79 -15.53 5.61 15.83
N PRO A 80 -16.65 6.12 16.36
CA PRO A 80 -17.94 6.06 15.68
C PRO A 80 -17.96 6.73 14.30
N ASP A 81 -17.13 7.75 14.07
CA ASP A 81 -17.05 8.44 12.79
C ASP A 81 -16.28 7.61 11.75
N LEU A 82 -15.28 6.85 12.19
CA LEU A 82 -14.52 5.91 11.36
C LEU A 82 -15.30 4.60 11.13
N GLU A 83 -16.07 4.10 12.09
CA GLU A 83 -16.87 2.89 11.92
C GLU A 83 -18.22 3.12 11.20
N ARG A 84 -18.52 4.36 10.81
CA ARG A 84 -19.80 4.73 10.20
C ARG A 84 -20.02 4.06 8.84
N ILE A 85 -21.07 3.24 8.73
CA ILE A 85 -21.45 2.51 7.50
C ILE A 85 -22.68 3.08 6.78
N THR A 86 -23.34 4.10 7.36
CA THR A 86 -24.47 4.82 6.75
C THR A 86 -24.22 6.33 6.71
N PRO A 87 -24.76 7.05 5.71
CA PRO A 87 -24.63 8.51 5.67
C PRO A 87 -25.20 9.18 6.92
N ASP A 88 -24.50 10.20 7.44
CA ASP A 88 -25.01 11.02 8.53
C ASP A 88 -25.91 12.13 7.98
N ALA A 89 -27.17 12.14 8.40
CA ALA A 89 -28.14 13.16 8.02
C ALA A 89 -27.84 14.54 8.65
N THR A 90 -27.06 14.59 9.73
CA THR A 90 -26.68 15.81 10.44
C THR A 90 -25.39 16.43 9.92
N HIS A 91 -24.44 15.61 9.44
CA HIS A 91 -23.19 16.07 8.81
C HIS A 91 -22.98 15.35 7.46
N PRO A 92 -23.72 15.73 6.40
CA PRO A 92 -23.68 15.05 5.11
C PRO A 92 -22.34 15.17 4.38
N ASN A 93 -21.49 16.12 4.80
CA ASN A 93 -20.16 16.37 4.24
C ASN A 93 -19.03 15.78 5.09
N LEU A 94 -19.33 15.27 6.29
CA LEU A 94 -18.33 14.59 7.09
C LEU A 94 -18.21 13.18 6.55
N ASP A 95 -17.07 12.85 5.99
CA ASP A 95 -16.80 11.57 5.38
C ASP A 95 -15.38 11.10 5.71
N TRP A 96 -15.07 9.88 5.31
CA TRP A 96 -13.79 9.26 5.64
C TRP A 96 -12.59 10.04 5.08
N GLU A 97 -12.72 10.64 3.91
CA GLU A 97 -11.65 11.42 3.29
C GLU A 97 -11.35 12.69 4.08
N THR A 98 -12.39 13.46 4.45
CA THR A 98 -12.24 14.69 5.23
C THR A 98 -11.76 14.45 6.66
N LEU A 99 -12.01 13.26 7.22
CA LEU A 99 -11.51 12.85 8.54
C LEU A 99 -10.03 12.49 8.54
N LEU A 100 -9.56 11.80 7.50
CA LEU A 100 -8.24 11.19 7.47
C LEU A 100 -7.20 11.96 6.65
N ILE A 101 -7.64 12.77 5.68
CA ILE A 101 -6.76 13.49 4.77
C ILE A 101 -7.01 14.99 4.90
N PRO A 102 -5.97 15.81 5.14
CA PRO A 102 -6.12 17.25 5.20
C PRO A 102 -6.51 17.81 3.83
N PRO A 103 -7.07 19.04 3.74
CA PRO A 103 -7.46 19.66 2.48
C PRO A 103 -6.34 19.78 1.43
N THR A 104 -5.07 19.67 1.83
CA THR A 104 -3.90 19.64 0.94
C THR A 104 -3.63 18.28 0.30
N GLY A 105 -4.46 17.26 0.59
CA GLY A 105 -4.23 15.88 0.16
C GLY A 105 -3.09 15.17 0.90
N GLY A 106 -2.53 15.79 1.94
CA GLY A 106 -1.37 15.26 2.65
C GLY A 106 -0.04 15.44 1.90
N THR A 107 0.01 16.41 0.98
CA THR A 107 1.18 16.66 0.14
C THR A 107 2.06 17.80 0.65
N ILE A 108 3.33 17.79 0.25
CA ILE A 108 4.31 18.84 0.49
C ILE A 108 4.53 19.60 -0.83
N LEU A 109 4.39 20.92 -0.81
CA LEU A 109 4.69 21.78 -1.94
C LEU A 109 6.12 22.32 -1.83
N ALA A 110 6.99 21.90 -2.74
CA ALA A 110 8.37 22.38 -2.87
C ALA A 110 8.49 23.42 -4.00
N LYS A 111 9.46 24.34 -3.90
CA LYS A 111 9.71 25.32 -4.96
C LYS A 111 10.22 24.63 -6.24
N THR A 112 9.69 25.01 -7.39
CA THR A 112 10.07 24.48 -8.70
C THR A 112 11.53 24.76 -9.03
N THR A 113 12.28 23.74 -9.47
CA THR A 113 13.57 23.91 -10.16
C THR A 113 13.38 23.76 -11.67
N ALA A 114 13.04 24.86 -12.35
CA ALA A 114 13.11 25.14 -13.80
C ALA A 114 12.63 24.11 -14.88
N ASN A 115 12.16 22.89 -14.55
CA ASN A 115 11.86 21.83 -15.52
C ASN A 115 10.49 21.14 -15.33
N THR A 116 9.54 21.74 -14.61
CA THR A 116 8.19 21.17 -14.43
C THR A 116 7.27 21.67 -15.55
N ILE A 117 6.55 20.78 -16.24
CA ILE A 117 5.50 21.20 -17.18
C ILE A 117 4.32 21.71 -16.34
N PRO A 118 3.85 22.96 -16.53
CA PRO A 118 2.60 23.38 -15.94
C PRO A 118 1.48 22.58 -16.60
N ASP A 119 0.79 21.73 -15.82
CA ASP A 119 -0.46 21.15 -16.29
C ASP A 119 -1.51 22.25 -16.42
N ALA A 120 -2.24 22.23 -17.52
CA ALA A 120 -3.12 23.30 -17.96
C ALA A 120 -4.46 23.27 -17.22
N GLU A 121 -4.47 23.37 -15.89
CA GLU A 121 -5.68 23.80 -15.15
C GLU A 121 -5.46 24.20 -13.67
N THR A 122 -4.28 23.99 -13.07
CA THR A 122 -4.01 24.49 -11.71
C THR A 122 -2.64 25.16 -11.62
N VAL A 123 -2.67 26.48 -11.36
CA VAL A 123 -1.45 27.29 -11.17
C VAL A 123 -0.91 27.02 -9.78
N VAL A 124 -0.28 25.87 -9.58
CA VAL A 124 0.57 25.63 -8.41
C VAL A 124 2.01 25.76 -8.87
N ASP A 125 2.66 26.87 -8.54
CA ASP A 125 4.09 27.06 -8.81
C ASP A 125 4.90 26.23 -7.79
N GLY A 126 5.12 24.96 -8.09
CA GLY A 126 5.92 24.07 -7.25
C GLY A 126 5.91 22.61 -7.68
N GLU A 127 6.83 21.84 -7.11
CA GLU A 127 6.86 20.38 -7.18
C GLU A 127 6.09 19.80 -5.99
N VAL A 128 5.26 18.79 -6.23
CA VAL A 128 4.45 18.14 -5.17
C VAL A 128 5.11 16.83 -4.76
N TYR A 129 5.27 16.64 -3.46
CA TYR A 129 5.77 15.41 -2.84
C TYR A 129 4.70 14.82 -1.93
N GLY A 130 4.68 13.50 -1.81
CA GLY A 130 3.78 12.78 -0.91
C GLY A 130 4.40 12.57 0.46
N ILE A 131 3.56 12.37 1.47
CA ILE A 131 3.95 11.79 2.75
C ILE A 131 3.36 10.38 2.81
N SER A 132 4.19 9.37 3.09
CA SER A 132 3.79 7.96 3.01
C SER A 132 2.61 7.59 3.89
N MET A 133 2.49 8.17 5.10
CA MET A 133 1.31 7.99 5.95
C MET A 133 0.01 8.37 5.23
N TYR A 134 -0.02 9.51 4.53
CA TYR A 134 -1.22 9.95 3.82
C TYR A 134 -1.46 9.14 2.55
N ASN A 135 -0.40 8.66 1.88
CA ASN A 135 -0.56 7.75 0.75
C ASN A 135 -1.18 6.40 1.20
N GLN A 136 -0.76 5.86 2.35
CA GLN A 136 -1.38 4.68 2.97
C GLN A 136 -2.86 4.92 3.32
N LEU A 137 -3.20 6.07 3.91
CA LEU A 137 -4.59 6.43 4.19
C LEU A 137 -5.42 6.60 2.91
N HIS A 138 -4.84 7.17 1.84
CA HIS A 138 -5.48 7.27 0.53
C HIS A 138 -5.81 5.90 -0.05
N CYS A 139 -4.87 4.95 -0.02
CA CYS A 139 -5.12 3.58 -0.45
C CYS A 139 -6.24 2.92 0.38
N LEU A 140 -6.22 3.10 1.70
CA LEU A 140 -7.25 2.57 2.59
C LEU A 140 -8.65 3.13 2.23
N LEU A 141 -8.73 4.43 1.94
CA LEU A 141 -9.97 5.10 1.49
C LEU A 141 -10.50 4.53 0.18
N VAL A 142 -9.61 4.28 -0.79
CA VAL A 142 -10.01 3.67 -2.07
C VAL A 142 -10.59 2.28 -1.86
N ILE A 143 -9.94 1.44 -1.04
CA ILE A 143 -10.41 0.09 -0.73
C ILE A 143 -11.75 0.16 0.02
N ARG A 144 -11.85 1.05 1.01
CA ARG A 144 -13.10 1.25 1.77
C ARG A 144 -14.25 1.67 0.87
N GLY A 145 -14.00 2.51 -0.12
CA GLY A 145 -15.02 2.92 -1.10
C GLY A 145 -15.60 1.78 -1.94
N LEU A 146 -14.86 0.67 -2.09
CA LEU A 146 -15.36 -0.54 -2.74
C LEU A 146 -16.27 -1.37 -1.82
N VAL A 147 -16.06 -1.30 -0.50
CA VAL A 147 -16.81 -2.06 0.52
C VAL A 147 -18.04 -1.29 1.02
N PHE A 148 -17.90 0.03 1.17
CA PHE A 148 -18.91 0.96 1.69
C PHE A 148 -19.11 2.15 0.73
N PRO A 149 -19.64 1.92 -0.49
CA PRO A 149 -19.83 2.99 -1.48
C PRO A 149 -20.84 4.06 -1.05
N GLU A 150 -21.68 3.77 -0.05
CA GLU A 150 -22.69 4.72 0.46
C GLU A 150 -22.08 5.81 1.34
N THR A 151 -20.95 5.52 2.00
CA THR A 151 -20.29 6.42 2.96
C THR A 151 -18.92 6.91 2.51
N SER A 152 -18.54 6.62 1.27
CA SER A 152 -17.26 6.99 0.70
C SER A 152 -17.46 7.92 -0.50
N GLN A 153 -16.66 8.99 -0.61
CA GLN A 153 -16.78 9.98 -1.68
C GLN A 153 -16.50 9.42 -3.09
N LYS A 154 -15.66 8.39 -3.20
CA LYS A 154 -15.34 7.73 -4.47
C LYS A 154 -16.45 6.75 -4.87
N LYS A 155 -17.59 7.30 -5.33
CA LYS A 155 -18.60 6.52 -6.04
C LYS A 155 -17.99 6.01 -7.35
N VAL A 156 -17.39 4.83 -7.32
CA VAL A 156 -17.09 4.12 -8.55
C VAL A 156 -18.46 3.89 -9.21
N ASN A 157 -18.65 4.39 -10.44
CA ASN A 157 -19.81 4.09 -11.27
C ASN A 157 -19.75 2.61 -11.69
N SER A 158 -19.82 1.71 -10.71
CA SER A 158 -19.98 0.29 -10.96
C SER A 158 -21.43 0.07 -11.33
N THR A 159 -21.67 -0.13 -12.63
CA THR A 159 -22.90 -0.73 -13.16
C THR A 159 -23.11 -2.18 -12.68
N SER A 160 -22.18 -2.69 -11.90
CA SER A 160 -22.32 -3.87 -11.07
C SER A 160 -22.76 -3.40 -9.69
N GLU A 161 -24.05 -3.55 -9.38
CA GLU A 161 -24.43 -3.74 -7.98
C GLU A 161 -23.50 -4.81 -7.42
N SER A 162 -22.64 -4.42 -6.51
CA SER A 162 -21.74 -5.33 -5.81
C SER A 162 -22.60 -6.29 -5.01
N ARG A 163 -23.01 -7.40 -5.64
CA ARG A 163 -23.60 -8.56 -4.99
C ARG A 163 -22.53 -9.34 -4.23
N LEU A 164 -21.69 -8.65 -3.48
CA LEU A 164 -20.91 -9.29 -2.42
C LEU A 164 -21.88 -9.51 -1.26
N HIS A 165 -22.41 -10.74 -1.22
CA HIS A 165 -23.08 -11.39 -0.09
C HIS A 165 -24.59 -11.18 0.06
N GLY A 166 -25.35 -11.89 -0.78
CA GLY A 166 -26.68 -12.33 -0.38
C GLY A 166 -26.58 -13.41 0.70
N GLY A 167 -27.16 -13.14 1.88
CA GLY A 167 -27.51 -14.18 2.86
C GLY A 167 -27.40 -13.78 4.32
N GLY A 168 -28.41 -13.10 4.87
CA GLY A 168 -28.89 -13.24 6.26
C GLY A 168 -27.99 -12.85 7.46
N HIS A 169 -26.69 -12.61 7.27
CA HIS A 169 -25.72 -12.20 8.30
C HIS A 169 -25.06 -10.83 8.02
N GLU A 170 -25.63 -10.09 7.08
CA GLU A 170 -25.07 -8.92 6.39
C GLU A 170 -24.71 -7.74 7.32
N HIS A 171 -25.40 -7.59 8.46
CA HIS A 171 -25.12 -6.53 9.42
C HIS A 171 -23.88 -6.81 10.28
N GLY A 172 -23.60 -8.08 10.60
CA GLY A 172 -22.45 -8.47 11.43
C GLY A 172 -21.12 -8.28 10.68
N ASP A 173 -21.09 -8.70 9.43
CA ASP A 173 -19.88 -8.62 8.59
C ASP A 173 -19.54 -7.17 8.25
N ARG A 174 -20.54 -6.32 7.96
CA ARG A 174 -20.31 -4.89 7.66
C ARG A 174 -19.82 -4.11 8.87
N ALA A 175 -20.39 -4.33 10.05
CA ALA A 175 -19.90 -3.69 11.28
C ALA A 175 -18.47 -4.16 11.61
N HIS A 176 -18.20 -5.46 11.47
CA HIS A 176 -16.85 -5.99 11.66
C HIS A 176 -15.84 -5.40 10.67
N TRP A 177 -16.19 -5.27 9.39
CA TRP A 177 -15.31 -4.64 8.42
C TRP A 177 -15.08 -3.16 8.75
N ALA A 178 -16.12 -2.42 9.16
CA ALA A 178 -15.96 -1.03 9.54
C ALA A 178 -14.97 -0.86 10.70
N HIS A 179 -15.09 -1.71 11.73
CA HIS A 179 -14.13 -1.80 12.83
C HIS A 179 -12.70 -2.14 12.35
N CYS A 180 -12.55 -3.08 11.42
CA CYS A 180 -11.24 -3.39 10.83
C CYS A 180 -10.64 -2.19 10.09
N PHE A 181 -11.44 -1.43 9.34
CA PHE A 181 -10.98 -0.23 8.66
C PHE A 181 -10.56 0.84 9.67
N ASP A 182 -11.35 1.09 10.71
CA ASP A 182 -10.99 1.99 11.82
C ASP A 182 -9.63 1.58 12.43
N TYR A 183 -9.49 0.31 12.83
CA TYR A 183 -8.25 -0.21 13.39
C TYR A 183 -7.04 -0.01 12.47
N ILE A 184 -7.18 -0.23 11.16
CA ILE A 184 -6.09 -0.02 10.19
C ILE A 184 -5.77 1.48 10.06
N ALA A 185 -6.76 2.36 10.00
CA ALA A 185 -6.53 3.80 9.95
C ALA A 185 -5.77 4.29 11.19
N GLN A 186 -6.18 3.83 12.38
CA GLN A 186 -5.49 4.12 13.63
C GLN A 186 -4.05 3.57 13.63
N ALA A 187 -3.83 2.36 13.09
CA ALA A 187 -2.50 1.76 12.96
C ALA A 187 -1.57 2.57 12.04
N ILE A 188 -2.07 3.04 10.89
CA ILE A 188 -1.31 3.90 9.96
C ILE A 188 -0.93 5.21 10.66
N ILE A 189 -1.86 5.87 11.34
CA ILE A 189 -1.59 7.12 12.06
C ILE A 189 -0.64 6.92 13.24
N CYS A 190 -0.69 5.76 13.91
CA CYS A 190 0.21 5.43 15.01
C CYS A 190 1.64 5.13 14.53
N ALA A 191 1.78 4.48 13.38
CA ALA A 191 3.07 4.24 12.76
C ALA A 191 3.67 5.53 12.18
N ALA A 192 2.80 6.42 11.66
CA ALA A 192 3.13 7.73 11.11
C ALA A 192 4.36 7.70 10.20
N ASP A 193 4.31 6.85 9.17
CA ASP A 193 5.40 6.74 8.19
C ASP A 193 5.65 8.10 7.52
N ASP A 194 6.75 8.74 7.92
CA ASP A 194 7.11 10.11 7.60
C ASP A 194 8.00 10.20 6.35
N ALA A 195 8.19 9.08 5.64
CA ALA A 195 8.92 9.06 4.38
C ALA A 195 8.30 10.03 3.37
N ILE A 196 9.20 10.76 2.69
CA ILE A 196 8.84 11.71 1.64
C ILE A 196 8.90 10.97 0.30
N GLU A 197 7.76 10.92 -0.38
CA GLU A 197 7.60 10.24 -1.65
C GLU A 197 7.74 11.23 -2.81
N GLN A 198 8.56 10.86 -3.80
CA GLN A 198 8.87 11.73 -4.92
C GLN A 198 7.84 11.58 -6.04
N PRO A 199 7.63 12.62 -6.86
CA PRO A 199 6.84 12.49 -8.06
C PRO A 199 7.52 11.57 -9.09
N ILE A 200 6.71 10.84 -9.85
CA ILE A 200 7.17 9.98 -10.95
C ILE A 200 7.83 10.84 -12.02
N ILE A 201 8.97 10.38 -12.53
CA ILE A 201 9.68 10.99 -13.66
C ILE A 201 9.38 10.20 -14.93
N GLU A 202 8.62 10.80 -15.85
CA GLU A 202 8.29 10.21 -17.15
C GLU A 202 8.99 10.98 -18.27
N ASN A 203 9.77 10.28 -19.11
CA ASN A 203 10.53 10.88 -20.22
C ASN A 203 11.42 12.09 -19.82
N GLY A 204 11.96 12.06 -18.60
CA GLY A 204 12.78 13.14 -18.05
C GLY A 204 11.97 14.34 -17.51
N VAL A 205 10.64 14.23 -17.48
CA VAL A 205 9.72 15.24 -16.96
C VAL A 205 9.13 14.74 -15.64
N LYS A 206 9.16 15.58 -14.61
CA LYS A 206 8.47 15.31 -13.34
C LYS A 206 6.97 15.47 -13.53
N THR A 207 6.20 14.44 -13.19
CA THR A 207 4.74 14.46 -13.17
C THR A 207 4.23 14.92 -11.80
N HIS A 208 2.91 15.02 -11.61
CA HIS A 208 2.29 15.21 -10.30
C HIS A 208 1.87 13.88 -9.64
N ASN A 209 2.14 12.75 -10.31
CA ASN A 209 1.81 11.42 -9.78
C ASN A 209 2.86 11.00 -8.76
N ILE A 210 2.43 10.42 -7.65
CA ILE A 210 3.27 9.90 -6.58
C ILE A 210 2.84 8.45 -6.33
N ASP A 211 3.78 7.51 -6.39
CA ASP A 211 3.51 6.07 -6.18
C ASP A 211 4.31 5.47 -5.02
N GLY A 212 5.15 6.27 -4.36
CA GLY A 212 6.01 5.86 -3.25
C GLY A 212 7.18 4.95 -3.65
N ILE A 213 7.29 4.54 -4.92
CA ILE A 213 8.34 3.61 -5.34
C ILE A 213 9.70 4.29 -5.28
N GLY A 214 10.64 3.64 -4.60
CA GLY A 214 11.98 4.18 -4.38
C GLY A 214 12.09 5.20 -3.24
N ALA A 215 11.00 5.50 -2.53
CA ALA A 215 11.07 6.22 -1.26
C ALA A 215 11.77 5.36 -0.19
N VAL A 216 12.51 6.02 0.70
CA VAL A 216 13.22 5.35 1.80
C VAL A 216 12.41 5.50 3.07
N HIS A 217 12.02 4.36 3.64
CA HIS A 217 11.20 4.28 4.85
C HIS A 217 12.05 3.90 6.07
N GLN A 218 11.68 4.42 7.25
CA GLN A 218 12.32 4.09 8.52
C GLN A 218 11.54 2.98 9.24
N CYS A 219 11.74 1.74 8.79
CA CYS A 219 10.99 0.58 9.28
C CYS A 219 11.52 0.01 10.60
N ARG A 220 10.64 -0.64 11.37
CA ARG A 220 11.01 -1.48 12.53
C ARG A 220 11.24 -2.94 12.06
N ASP A 221 12.27 -3.62 12.58
CA ASP A 221 12.68 -4.98 12.19
C ASP A 221 11.62 -6.07 12.44
N ALA A 222 10.70 -6.33 11.51
CA ALA A 222 9.53 -7.20 11.71
C ALA A 222 9.86 -8.64 12.16
N ARG A 223 11.10 -9.12 11.96
CA ARG A 223 11.56 -10.47 12.32
C ARG A 223 11.29 -10.81 13.78
N VAL A 224 11.57 -9.87 14.69
CA VAL A 224 11.37 -10.07 16.14
C VAL A 224 9.91 -10.41 16.48
N LEU A 225 8.94 -9.87 15.72
CA LEU A 225 7.53 -10.15 15.94
C LEU A 225 7.17 -11.57 15.46
N TRP A 226 7.70 -11.98 14.31
CA TRP A 226 7.54 -13.34 13.80
C TRP A 226 8.15 -14.38 14.74
N GLU A 227 9.36 -14.12 15.23
CA GLU A 227 10.05 -15.03 16.14
C GLU A 227 9.31 -15.15 17.47
N ALA A 228 8.92 -14.03 18.06
CA ALA A 228 8.14 -14.03 19.29
C ALA A 228 6.80 -14.75 19.10
N SER A 229 6.06 -14.48 18.02
CA SER A 229 4.77 -15.13 17.80
C SER A 229 4.93 -16.64 17.57
N SER A 230 5.97 -17.07 16.85
CA SER A 230 6.19 -18.48 16.52
C SER A 230 6.70 -19.27 17.71
N THR A 231 7.73 -18.80 18.40
CA THR A 231 8.38 -19.54 19.50
C THR A 231 7.47 -19.67 20.73
N THR A 232 6.59 -18.70 20.97
CA THR A 232 5.76 -18.69 22.18
C THR A 232 4.61 -19.70 22.15
N TRP A 233 4.27 -20.25 20.98
CA TRP A 233 3.35 -21.38 20.86
C TRP A 233 3.92 -22.67 21.46
N GLU A 234 5.24 -22.86 21.36
CA GLU A 234 5.90 -24.02 21.95
C GLU A 234 6.28 -23.78 23.42
N ASN A 235 6.67 -22.55 23.75
CA ASN A 235 7.10 -22.15 25.08
C ASN A 235 6.35 -20.89 25.52
N PRO A 236 5.15 -21.05 26.13
CA PRO A 236 4.32 -19.92 26.55
C PRO A 236 5.07 -18.96 27.49
N LEU A 237 4.87 -17.67 27.28
CA LEU A 237 5.47 -16.62 28.10
C LEU A 237 4.65 -16.34 29.36
N ASP A 238 5.35 -16.04 30.45
CA ASP A 238 4.73 -15.37 31.59
C ASP A 238 4.50 -13.89 31.27
N MET A 239 3.22 -13.49 31.28
CA MET A 239 2.77 -12.13 30.98
C MET A 239 2.53 -11.31 32.26
N SER A 240 2.81 -11.85 33.45
CA SER A 240 2.51 -11.19 34.73
C SER A 240 3.19 -9.83 34.91
N SER A 241 4.33 -9.61 34.25
CA SER A 241 5.10 -8.36 34.31
C SER A 241 4.78 -7.36 33.21
N TRP A 242 3.86 -7.67 32.27
CA TRP A 242 3.52 -6.79 31.16
C TRP A 242 2.69 -5.58 31.63
N LYS A 243 3.04 -4.38 31.17
CA LYS A 243 2.44 -3.10 31.56
C LYS A 243 1.95 -2.28 30.38
N GLY A 244 1.73 -2.93 29.23
CA GLY A 244 1.29 -2.28 27.99
C GLY A 244 2.43 -1.95 27.02
N GLU A 245 3.64 -2.45 27.26
CA GLU A 245 4.75 -2.30 26.31
C GLU A 245 4.51 -3.13 25.03
N GLY A 246 4.99 -2.64 23.89
CA GLY A 246 4.97 -3.44 22.66
C GLY A 246 5.91 -4.64 22.73
N VAL A 247 5.66 -5.66 21.89
CA VAL A 247 6.44 -6.93 21.82
C VAL A 247 7.95 -6.71 21.82
N ARG A 248 8.46 -5.73 21.09
CA ARG A 248 9.90 -5.42 21.03
C ARG A 248 10.45 -4.91 22.34
N SER A 249 9.70 -4.09 23.05
CA SER A 249 10.15 -3.54 24.34
C SER A 249 10.01 -4.60 25.44
N PHE A 250 8.92 -5.36 25.40
CA PHE A 250 8.63 -6.39 26.40
C PHE A 250 9.52 -7.63 26.24
N LEU A 251 9.74 -8.08 25.01
CA LEU A 251 10.43 -9.34 24.70
C LEU A 251 11.82 -9.13 24.09
N GLY A 252 12.12 -7.94 23.57
CA GLY A 252 13.46 -7.51 23.15
C GLY A 252 14.20 -8.56 22.31
N ASP A 253 15.42 -8.83 22.75
CA ASP A 253 16.33 -9.81 22.13
C ASP A 253 16.06 -11.26 22.55
N LYS A 254 15.07 -11.53 23.42
CA LYS A 254 14.81 -12.90 23.94
C LYS A 254 14.53 -13.89 22.82
N PHE A 255 13.91 -13.41 21.73
CA PHE A 255 13.52 -14.22 20.58
C PHE A 255 14.36 -13.97 19.34
N ARG A 256 15.33 -13.05 19.40
CA ARG A 256 16.14 -12.71 18.24
C ARG A 256 17.00 -13.89 17.79
N GLY A 257 16.89 -14.27 16.53
CA GLY A 257 17.62 -15.39 15.93
C GLY A 257 17.20 -16.76 16.49
N LYS A 258 15.98 -16.89 17.03
CA LYS A 258 15.46 -18.16 17.57
C LYS A 258 14.71 -19.00 16.54
N VAL A 259 14.38 -18.43 15.39
CA VAL A 259 13.76 -19.14 14.26
C VAL A 259 14.79 -19.23 13.14
N ASP A 260 14.86 -20.38 12.47
CA ASP A 260 15.69 -20.53 11.28
C ASP A 260 15.20 -19.53 10.21
N PRO A 261 16.07 -18.70 9.60
CA PRO A 261 15.67 -17.79 8.54
C PRO A 261 14.92 -18.44 7.37
N HIS A 262 15.13 -19.74 7.09
CA HIS A 262 14.40 -20.47 6.05
C HIS A 262 12.93 -20.74 6.40
N ASP A 263 12.59 -20.75 7.70
CA ASP A 263 11.23 -20.93 8.20
C ASP A 263 10.47 -19.58 8.28
N MET A 264 11.13 -18.47 7.96
CA MET A 264 10.56 -17.13 7.91
C MET A 264 10.30 -16.71 6.47
N SER A 265 9.18 -16.04 6.21
CA SER A 265 8.95 -15.43 4.90
C SER A 265 10.04 -14.39 4.61
N PRO A 266 10.68 -14.40 3.42
CA PRO A 266 11.71 -13.43 3.07
C PRO A 266 11.24 -11.97 3.13
N LEU A 267 9.92 -11.73 3.08
CA LEU A 267 9.33 -10.41 3.24
C LEU A 267 9.70 -9.74 4.58
N TYR A 268 9.92 -10.54 5.63
CA TYR A 268 10.29 -10.04 6.96
C TYR A 268 11.77 -9.64 7.06
N SER A 269 12.60 -10.08 6.11
CA SER A 269 14.03 -9.76 6.02
C SER A 269 14.36 -8.78 4.88
N LEU A 270 13.38 -8.33 4.10
CA LEU A 270 13.62 -7.39 3.00
C LEU A 270 14.19 -6.07 3.51
N GLY A 271 15.32 -5.66 2.95
CA GLY A 271 15.97 -4.38 3.29
C GLY A 271 16.58 -4.33 4.70
N VAL A 272 16.63 -5.46 5.41
CA VAL A 272 17.30 -5.58 6.70
C VAL A 272 18.63 -6.29 6.48
N GLU A 273 19.75 -5.58 6.65
CA GLU A 273 21.07 -6.21 6.65
C GLU A 273 21.21 -7.13 7.86
N ASP A 274 21.78 -8.31 7.67
CA ASP A 274 22.21 -9.13 8.81
C ASP A 274 23.42 -8.46 9.47
N PRO A 275 23.46 -8.40 10.82
CA PRO A 275 24.53 -7.76 11.56
C PRO A 275 25.90 -8.42 11.36
#